data_AF-A0A7E6E9E6-F1
#
_entry.id   AF-A0A7E6E9E6-F1
#
_cell.length_a   1.000
_cell.length_b   1.000
_cell.length_c   1.000
_cell.angle_alpha   90.00
_cell.angle_beta   90.00
_cell.angle_gamma   90.00
#
_symmetry.space_group_name_H-M   'P 1'
#
loop_
_entity.id
_entity.type
_entity.pdbx_description
1 polymer ?
#
loop_
_entity_poly.entity_id
_entity_poly.type
_entity_poly.pdbx_seq_one_letter_code
_entity_poly.pdbx_strand_id
1 'polypeptide(L)'
;MSFETEKKPFANPTQIGAGLQLSLFSCRRTDFNGLHEEVSLEVSIVGQLSKDFKNVVFSNILAMLQDRKALQDLLDTLEQEPLGHLDGPGGTILNELQKDSTYAYNGSQHLILYLLEAIMALSDIQYCLLARSMEKKILSQQRDLVRSILEPHFECSESTPFTLKPELLAPLQEEDLAITYGLLEECGLEMELHSPRSTWDLGAKKPLSALYGALCVLQQLAEA
;
A
#
# COMPACT_ATOMS: atom_id res chain seq x y z
N MET A 1 -19.31 19.74 -54.57
CA MET A 1 -19.71 19.77 -53.15
C MET A 1 -18.79 18.83 -52.41
N SER A 2 -17.79 19.39 -51.77
CA SER A 2 -16.73 18.69 -51.04
C SER A 2 -17.19 18.40 -49.62
N PHE A 3 -17.03 17.17 -49.16
CA PHE A 3 -17.02 16.83 -47.74
C PHE A 3 -15.79 15.95 -47.51
N GLU A 4 -14.70 16.58 -47.11
CA GLU A 4 -13.57 15.90 -46.48
C GLU A 4 -14.04 15.40 -45.11
N THR A 5 -13.92 14.09 -44.88
CA THR A 5 -14.07 13.50 -43.55
C THR A 5 -12.67 13.41 -42.95
N GLU A 6 -12.40 14.35 -42.05
CA GLU A 6 -11.17 14.44 -41.28
C GLU A 6 -11.06 13.22 -40.35
N LYS A 7 -10.22 12.25 -40.74
CA LYS A 7 -9.79 11.18 -39.83
C LYS A 7 -8.84 11.77 -38.79
N LYS A 8 -9.31 11.92 -37.55
CA LYS A 8 -8.44 12.13 -36.39
C LYS A 8 -7.42 10.98 -36.31
N PRO A 9 -6.12 11.26 -36.17
CA PRO A 9 -5.15 10.21 -35.90
C PRO A 9 -5.35 9.72 -34.46
N PHE A 10 -5.63 8.42 -34.32
CA PHE A 10 -5.47 7.71 -33.06
C PHE A 10 -4.00 7.81 -32.64
N ALA A 11 -3.73 8.39 -31.48
CA ALA A 11 -2.40 8.41 -30.91
C ALA A 11 -1.98 6.98 -30.54
N ASN A 12 -0.82 6.56 -31.03
CA ASN A 12 -0.16 5.30 -30.70
C ASN A 12 0.10 5.21 -29.18
N PRO A 13 -0.28 4.11 -28.50
CA PRO A 13 0.22 3.81 -27.16
C PRO A 13 1.53 3.04 -27.31
N THR A 14 2.62 3.76 -27.56
CA THR A 14 3.97 3.17 -27.44
C THR A 14 4.92 4.26 -27.03
N GLN A 15 5.06 4.45 -25.72
CA GLN A 15 6.30 4.82 -25.02
C GLN A 15 6.00 4.80 -23.51
N ILE A 16 6.01 3.61 -22.90
CA ILE A 16 6.30 3.48 -21.47
C ILE A 16 7.40 2.44 -21.41
N GLY A 17 8.63 2.93 -21.39
CA GLY A 17 9.84 2.14 -21.50
C GLY A 17 11.03 3.01 -21.19
N ALA A 18 11.10 3.48 -19.94
CA ALA A 18 12.30 4.02 -19.31
C ALA A 18 12.01 4.29 -17.82
N GLY A 19 12.46 3.36 -16.96
CA GLY A 19 12.80 3.61 -15.56
C GLY A 19 11.71 4.19 -14.67
N LEU A 20 10.84 3.35 -14.11
CA LEU A 20 10.07 3.70 -12.92
C LEU A 20 11.02 3.71 -11.71
N GLN A 21 11.69 4.84 -11.53
CA GLN A 21 12.45 5.12 -10.33
C GLN A 21 11.44 5.28 -9.16
N LEU A 22 11.28 4.22 -8.35
CA LEU A 22 10.84 4.18 -6.93
C LEU A 22 10.28 5.50 -6.36
N SER A 23 9.07 5.93 -6.75
CA SER A 23 8.58 7.27 -6.36
C SER A 23 7.07 7.46 -6.19
N LEU A 24 6.29 6.42 -5.90
CA LEU A 24 4.90 6.64 -5.47
C LEU A 24 4.85 7.27 -4.06
N PHE A 25 5.72 6.84 -3.13
CA PHE A 25 5.81 7.43 -1.78
C PHE A 25 6.81 8.60 -1.66
N SER A 26 7.48 8.96 -2.75
CA SER A 26 8.40 10.10 -2.77
C SER A 26 7.65 11.38 -3.09
N CYS A 27 7.13 12.04 -2.05
CA CYS A 27 7.09 13.51 -1.97
C CYS A 27 6.35 14.26 -3.11
N ARG A 28 5.38 13.66 -3.83
CA ARG A 28 4.60 14.41 -4.84
C ARG A 28 3.34 15.07 -4.29
N ARG A 29 2.77 14.55 -3.19
CA ARG A 29 1.53 15.10 -2.62
C ARG A 29 1.85 16.21 -1.63
N THR A 30 1.23 17.37 -1.84
CA THR A 30 1.39 18.56 -1.00
C THR A 30 0.60 18.45 0.30
N ASP A 31 -0.52 17.72 0.29
CA ASP A 31 -1.46 17.58 1.40
C ASP A 31 -1.94 16.13 1.56
N PHE A 32 -2.68 15.88 2.66
CA PHE A 32 -3.23 14.56 2.96
C PHE A 32 -4.31 14.15 1.96
N ASN A 33 -5.08 15.10 1.40
CA ASN A 33 -6.13 14.79 0.44
C ASN A 33 -5.55 14.14 -0.82
N GLY A 34 -4.41 14.64 -1.33
CA GLY A 34 -3.72 14.05 -2.46
C GLY A 34 -3.23 12.63 -2.18
N LEU A 35 -2.76 12.33 -0.97
CA LEU A 35 -2.43 10.95 -0.57
C LEU A 35 -3.70 10.09 -0.47
N HIS A 36 -4.76 10.62 0.13
CA HIS A 36 -6.01 9.90 0.32
C HIS A 36 -6.70 9.57 -1.00
N GLU A 37 -6.71 10.49 -1.97
CA GLU A 37 -7.23 10.28 -3.32
C GLU A 37 -6.47 9.19 -4.07
N GLU A 38 -5.13 9.23 -4.02
CA GLU A 38 -4.27 8.20 -4.61
C GLU A 38 -4.58 6.81 -4.04
N VAL A 39 -4.59 6.68 -2.72
CA VAL A 39 -4.92 5.41 -2.04
C VAL A 39 -6.35 4.97 -2.37
N SER A 40 -7.29 5.90 -2.50
CA SER A 40 -8.69 5.60 -2.81
C SER A 40 -8.87 5.05 -4.22
N LEU A 41 -8.06 5.47 -5.19
CA LEU A 41 -8.06 4.90 -6.54
C LEU A 41 -7.66 3.43 -6.49
N GLU A 42 -6.59 3.11 -5.77
CA GLU A 42 -6.12 1.72 -5.60
C GLU A 42 -7.14 0.85 -4.88
N VAL A 43 -7.73 1.35 -3.79
CA VAL A 43 -8.81 0.66 -3.06
C VAL A 43 -10.04 0.43 -3.95
N SER A 44 -10.37 1.37 -4.83
CA SER A 44 -11.46 1.23 -5.81
C SER A 44 -11.17 0.14 -6.85
N ILE A 45 -9.91 0.03 -7.32
CA ILE A 45 -9.47 -1.06 -8.20
C ILE A 45 -9.66 -2.39 -7.48
N VAL A 46 -9.13 -2.52 -6.24
CA VAL A 46 -9.31 -3.73 -5.42
C VAL A 46 -10.79 -4.08 -5.33
N GLY A 47 -11.66 -3.11 -5.04
CA GLY A 47 -13.11 -3.31 -4.93
C GLY A 47 -13.74 -4.05 -6.11
N GLN A 48 -13.24 -3.80 -7.32
CA GLN A 48 -13.74 -4.39 -8.58
C GLN A 48 -13.19 -5.78 -8.88
N LEU A 49 -12.13 -6.21 -8.19
CA LEU A 49 -11.52 -7.54 -8.40
C LEU A 49 -12.40 -8.66 -7.83
N SER A 50 -12.26 -9.85 -8.42
CA SER A 50 -12.96 -11.04 -7.94
C SER A 50 -12.49 -11.42 -6.53
N LYS A 51 -13.40 -12.03 -5.76
CA LYS A 51 -13.10 -12.56 -4.42
C LYS A 51 -11.91 -13.52 -4.44
N ASP A 52 -11.83 -14.38 -5.45
CA ASP A 52 -10.76 -15.36 -5.58
C ASP A 52 -9.40 -14.69 -5.82
N PHE A 53 -9.34 -13.68 -6.71
CA PHE A 53 -8.13 -12.91 -6.96
C PHE A 53 -7.65 -12.21 -5.69
N LYS A 54 -8.57 -11.54 -4.96
CA LYS A 54 -8.26 -10.87 -3.69
C LYS A 54 -7.65 -11.84 -2.66
N ASN A 55 -8.25 -13.01 -2.51
CA ASN A 55 -7.77 -14.06 -1.59
C ASN A 55 -6.38 -14.58 -1.98
N VAL A 56 -6.14 -14.78 -3.29
CA VAL A 56 -4.84 -15.20 -3.80
C VAL A 56 -3.78 -14.15 -3.49
N VAL A 57 -4.03 -12.88 -3.78
CA VAL A 57 -3.07 -11.80 -3.48
C VAL A 57 -2.84 -11.68 -1.98
N PHE A 58 -3.90 -11.61 -1.16
CA PHE A 58 -3.78 -11.44 0.29
C PHE A 58 -2.94 -12.54 0.95
N SER A 59 -3.25 -13.80 0.65
CA SER A 59 -2.56 -14.96 1.25
C SER A 59 -1.11 -15.08 0.80
N ASN A 60 -0.81 -14.80 -0.48
CA ASN A 60 0.56 -14.89 -0.98
C ASN A 60 1.42 -13.71 -0.54
N ILE A 61 0.86 -12.50 -0.42
CA ILE A 61 1.55 -11.36 0.21
C ILE A 61 1.89 -11.69 1.67
N LEU A 62 0.94 -12.22 2.44
CA LEU A 62 1.19 -12.65 3.82
C LEU A 62 2.35 -13.65 3.91
N ALA A 63 2.38 -14.65 3.04
CA ALA A 63 3.44 -15.65 3.00
C ALA A 63 4.82 -15.05 2.65
N MET A 64 4.86 -13.97 1.87
CA MET A 64 6.11 -13.29 1.47
C MET A 64 6.58 -12.22 2.44
N LEU A 65 5.78 -11.77 3.41
CA LEU A 65 6.22 -10.75 4.39
C LEU A 65 7.41 -11.23 5.24
N GLN A 66 7.66 -12.55 5.34
CA GLN A 66 8.86 -13.09 5.99
C GLN A 66 10.04 -13.29 5.03
N ASP A 67 9.84 -13.07 3.72
CA ASP A 67 10.83 -13.25 2.67
C ASP A 67 10.89 -12.00 1.80
N ARG A 68 11.71 -11.03 2.23
CA ARG A 68 11.94 -9.78 1.51
C ARG A 68 12.45 -10.01 0.08
N LYS A 69 13.21 -11.08 -0.15
CA LYS A 69 13.69 -11.42 -1.49
C LYS A 69 12.53 -11.83 -2.38
N ALA A 70 11.57 -12.62 -1.89
CA ALA A 70 10.37 -12.98 -2.65
C ALA A 70 9.53 -11.75 -3.04
N LEU A 71 9.37 -10.77 -2.14
CA LEU A 71 8.69 -9.50 -2.46
C LEU A 71 9.43 -8.72 -3.56
N GLN A 72 10.76 -8.61 -3.46
CA GLN A 72 11.59 -7.94 -4.47
C GLN A 72 11.54 -8.67 -5.81
N ASP A 73 11.70 -9.99 -5.82
CA ASP A 73 11.68 -10.79 -7.05
C ASP A 73 10.31 -10.65 -7.76
N LEU A 74 9.20 -10.56 -7.01
CA LEU A 74 7.88 -10.26 -7.57
C LEU A 74 7.79 -8.84 -8.15
N LEU A 75 8.28 -7.82 -7.43
CA LEU A 75 8.32 -6.44 -7.91
C LEU A 75 9.09 -6.36 -9.24
N ASP A 76 10.31 -6.89 -9.27
CA ASP A 76 11.18 -6.91 -10.44
C ASP A 76 10.55 -7.66 -11.63
N THR A 77 9.74 -8.68 -11.37
CA THR A 77 9.05 -9.45 -12.41
C THR A 77 7.83 -8.72 -12.96
N LEU A 78 7.11 -7.98 -12.11
CA LEU A 78 5.97 -7.16 -12.53
C LEU A 78 6.38 -5.96 -13.38
N GLU A 79 7.63 -5.51 -13.30
CA GLU A 79 8.17 -4.44 -14.14
C GLU A 79 8.64 -4.92 -15.53
N GLN A 80 8.72 -6.24 -15.76
CA GLN A 80 9.16 -6.80 -17.03
C GLN A 80 8.06 -6.81 -18.10
N GLU A 81 8.46 -6.57 -19.35
CA GLU A 81 7.62 -6.76 -20.52
C GLU A 81 8.28 -7.73 -21.53
N PRO A 82 7.67 -8.91 -21.81
CA PRO A 82 6.45 -9.46 -21.19
C PRO A 82 6.67 -9.86 -19.72
N LEU A 83 5.58 -10.02 -18.96
CA LEU A 83 5.64 -10.52 -17.58
C LEU A 83 6.43 -11.82 -17.52
N GLY A 84 7.40 -11.88 -16.60
CA GLY A 84 8.21 -13.06 -16.37
C GLY A 84 7.45 -14.19 -15.65
N HIS A 85 8.22 -15.18 -15.23
CA HIS A 85 7.74 -16.33 -14.44
C HIS A 85 8.47 -16.36 -13.10
N LEU A 86 7.75 -16.73 -12.04
CA LEU A 86 8.31 -17.02 -10.73
C LEU A 86 7.73 -18.31 -10.19
N ASP A 87 8.46 -18.93 -9.27
CA ASP A 87 7.94 -20.02 -8.45
C ASP A 87 7.40 -19.47 -7.11
N GLY A 88 6.68 -20.31 -6.37
CA GLY A 88 6.21 -19.98 -5.02
C GLY A 88 5.07 -18.94 -4.98
N PRO A 89 4.96 -18.17 -3.88
CA PRO A 89 3.85 -17.25 -3.69
C PRO A 89 3.77 -16.14 -4.75
N GLY A 90 4.91 -15.53 -5.13
CA GLY A 90 4.96 -14.52 -6.19
C GLY A 90 4.50 -15.08 -7.54
N GLY A 91 4.94 -16.30 -7.88
CA GLY A 91 4.46 -17.01 -9.07
C GLY A 91 2.96 -17.25 -9.07
N THR A 92 2.38 -17.55 -7.91
CA THR A 92 0.93 -17.76 -7.77
C THR A 92 0.14 -16.49 -8.08
N ILE A 93 0.62 -15.33 -7.62
CA ILE A 93 0.03 -14.02 -7.96
C ILE A 93 0.15 -13.73 -9.46
N LEU A 94 1.34 -13.93 -10.04
CA LEU A 94 1.58 -13.71 -11.49
C LEU A 94 0.70 -14.60 -12.36
N ASN A 95 0.56 -15.87 -12.01
CA ASN A 95 -0.32 -16.80 -12.73
C ASN A 95 -1.78 -16.34 -12.66
N GLU A 96 -2.23 -15.82 -11.51
CA GLU A 96 -3.59 -15.31 -11.37
C GLU A 96 -3.82 -14.04 -12.20
N LEU A 97 -2.84 -13.13 -12.23
CA LEU A 97 -2.86 -11.95 -13.11
C LEU A 97 -2.97 -12.35 -14.58
N GLN A 98 -2.16 -13.32 -15.02
CA GLN A 98 -2.11 -13.73 -16.43
C GLN A 98 -3.36 -14.47 -16.90
N LYS A 99 -4.19 -15.02 -16.00
CA LYS A 99 -5.51 -15.58 -16.37
C LYS A 99 -6.46 -14.52 -16.91
N ASP A 100 -6.33 -13.28 -16.46
CA ASP A 100 -7.11 -12.16 -16.96
C ASP A 100 -6.34 -11.45 -18.07
N SER A 101 -6.68 -11.71 -19.34
CA SER A 101 -6.03 -11.03 -20.48
C SER A 101 -6.14 -9.50 -20.45
N THR A 102 -6.98 -8.94 -19.58
CA THR A 102 -7.18 -7.50 -19.38
C THR A 102 -6.48 -6.93 -18.15
N TYR A 103 -5.60 -7.69 -17.48
CA TYR A 103 -4.93 -7.28 -16.23
C TYR A 103 -4.18 -5.93 -16.31
N ALA A 104 -3.64 -5.61 -17.49
CA ALA A 104 -2.97 -4.33 -17.74
C ALA A 104 -3.98 -3.18 -17.88
N TYR A 105 -5.18 -3.46 -18.40
CA TYR A 105 -6.25 -2.48 -18.61
C TYR A 105 -7.10 -2.25 -17.35
N ASN A 106 -7.29 -3.29 -16.54
CA ASN A 106 -8.09 -3.22 -15.30
C ASN A 106 -7.29 -2.69 -14.09
N GLY A 107 -5.99 -2.43 -14.26
CA GLY A 107 -5.12 -1.88 -13.23
C GLY A 107 -4.61 -2.87 -12.20
N SER A 108 -4.85 -4.18 -12.33
CA SER A 108 -4.46 -5.18 -11.32
C SER A 108 -2.94 -5.30 -11.15
N GLN A 109 -2.18 -5.23 -12.26
CA GLN A 109 -0.71 -5.19 -12.20
C GLN A 109 -0.23 -3.92 -11.48
N HIS A 110 -0.82 -2.77 -11.82
CA HIS A 110 -0.48 -1.49 -11.20
C HIS A 110 -0.76 -1.50 -9.70
N LEU A 111 -1.91 -2.04 -9.29
CA LEU A 111 -2.27 -2.22 -7.89
C LEU A 111 -1.25 -3.05 -7.12
N ILE A 112 -0.79 -4.17 -7.69
CA ILE A 112 0.19 -5.03 -7.01
C ILE A 112 1.54 -4.34 -6.94
N LEU A 113 1.97 -3.63 -7.99
CA LEU A 113 3.16 -2.77 -7.95
C LEU A 113 3.04 -1.72 -6.83
N TYR A 114 1.92 -1.00 -6.76
CA TYR A 114 1.65 -0.02 -5.72
C TYR A 114 1.79 -0.62 -4.31
N LEU A 115 1.15 -1.77 -4.08
CA LEU A 115 1.20 -2.46 -2.78
C LEU A 115 2.62 -2.89 -2.43
N LEU A 116 3.36 -3.46 -3.39
CA LEU A 116 4.74 -3.90 -3.17
C LEU A 116 5.65 -2.72 -2.88
N GLU A 117 5.55 -1.62 -3.62
CA GLU A 117 6.31 -0.41 -3.34
C GLU A 117 6.01 0.14 -1.93
N ALA A 118 4.74 0.11 -1.51
CA ALA A 118 4.32 0.55 -0.17
C ALA A 118 4.94 -0.32 0.91
N ILE A 119 4.89 -1.64 0.75
CA ILE A 119 5.50 -2.59 1.69
C ILE A 119 7.02 -2.43 1.68
N MET A 120 7.65 -2.28 0.50
CA MET A 120 9.11 -2.18 0.35
C MET A 120 9.71 -0.89 0.93
N ALA A 121 8.88 0.13 1.18
CA ALA A 121 9.26 1.33 1.91
C ALA A 121 9.26 1.17 3.44
N LEU A 122 8.75 0.04 3.96
CA LEU A 122 8.73 -0.29 5.39
C LEU A 122 10.03 -1.00 5.81
N SER A 123 10.29 -1.04 7.12
CA SER A 123 11.43 -1.76 7.69
C SER A 123 11.20 -3.28 7.79
N ASP A 124 12.27 -4.06 7.90
CA ASP A 124 12.17 -5.53 8.10
C ASP A 124 11.37 -5.89 9.37
N ILE A 125 11.43 -5.04 10.41
CA ILE A 125 10.63 -5.19 11.63
C ILE A 125 9.14 -4.97 11.31
N GLN A 126 8.83 -3.92 10.53
CA GLN A 126 7.45 -3.65 10.11
C GLN A 126 6.86 -4.78 9.26
N TYR A 127 7.66 -5.51 8.48
CA TYR A 127 7.15 -6.65 7.72
C TYR A 127 6.59 -7.73 8.65
N CYS A 128 7.35 -8.05 9.71
CA CYS A 128 6.93 -9.03 10.73
C CYS A 128 5.66 -8.55 11.45
N LEU A 129 5.60 -7.27 11.81
CA LEU A 129 4.45 -6.70 12.49
C LEU A 129 3.21 -6.63 11.59
N LEU A 130 3.38 -6.26 10.31
CA LEU A 130 2.31 -6.23 9.33
C LEU A 130 1.73 -7.63 9.08
N ALA A 131 2.57 -8.66 9.01
CA ALA A 131 2.12 -10.05 8.91
C ALA A 131 1.22 -10.42 10.10
N ARG A 132 1.65 -10.08 11.33
CA ARG A 132 0.84 -10.30 12.53
C ARG A 132 -0.45 -9.49 12.51
N SER A 133 -0.43 -8.25 12.02
CA SER A 133 -1.64 -7.43 11.84
C SER A 133 -2.66 -8.08 10.91
N MET A 134 -2.20 -8.67 9.80
CA MET A 134 -3.04 -9.42 8.85
C MET A 134 -3.64 -10.66 9.51
N GLU A 135 -2.84 -11.46 10.22
CA GLU A 135 -3.29 -12.68 10.93
C GLU A 135 -4.31 -12.38 12.03
N LYS A 136 -4.07 -11.31 12.81
CA LYS A 136 -4.95 -10.84 13.89
C LYS A 136 -6.19 -10.10 13.38
N LYS A 137 -6.24 -9.75 12.09
CA LYS A 137 -7.33 -9.01 11.44
C LYS A 137 -7.57 -7.62 12.06
N ILE A 138 -6.49 -6.92 12.38
CA ILE A 138 -6.51 -5.58 12.99
C ILE A 138 -6.16 -4.45 12.02
N LEU A 139 -6.06 -4.75 10.72
CA LEU A 139 -5.68 -3.80 9.67
C LEU A 139 -6.61 -2.57 9.62
N SER A 140 -7.92 -2.77 9.80
CA SER A 140 -8.89 -1.67 9.76
C SER A 140 -8.67 -0.65 10.88
N GLN A 141 -8.41 -1.12 12.10
CA GLN A 141 -8.14 -0.29 13.27
C GLN A 141 -6.83 0.47 13.10
N GLN A 142 -5.78 -0.22 12.62
CA GLN A 142 -4.48 0.39 12.36
C GLN A 142 -4.55 1.44 11.25
N ARG A 143 -5.27 1.16 10.16
CA ARG A 143 -5.51 2.12 9.07
C ARG A 143 -6.14 3.40 9.60
N ASP A 144 -7.19 3.27 10.41
CA ASP A 144 -7.92 4.42 10.94
C ASP A 144 -7.08 5.22 11.94
N LEU A 145 -6.24 4.54 12.73
CA LEU A 145 -5.27 5.17 13.61
C LEU A 145 -4.22 5.97 12.82
N VAL A 146 -3.58 5.34 11.83
CA VAL A 146 -2.56 5.99 10.98
C VAL A 146 -3.15 7.19 10.25
N ARG A 147 -4.37 7.07 9.70
CA ARG A 147 -5.10 8.21 9.10
C ARG A 147 -5.29 9.35 10.11
N SER A 148 -5.71 9.04 11.34
CA SER A 148 -5.95 10.05 12.37
C SER A 148 -4.69 10.81 12.80
N ILE A 149 -3.51 10.22 12.58
CA ILE A 149 -2.21 10.86 12.78
C ILE A 149 -1.84 11.68 11.54
N LEU A 150 -1.93 11.10 10.34
CA LEU A 150 -1.52 11.76 9.10
C LEU A 150 -2.36 13.00 8.79
N GLU A 151 -3.68 12.88 8.80
CA GLU A 151 -4.60 13.94 8.34
C GLU A 151 -4.33 15.32 8.98
N PRO A 152 -4.22 15.47 10.31
CA PRO A 152 -3.94 16.77 10.93
C PRO A 152 -2.46 17.21 10.84
N HIS A 153 -1.51 16.30 10.60
CA HIS A 153 -0.07 16.60 10.67
C HIS A 153 0.64 16.61 9.32
N PHE A 154 -0.03 16.23 8.23
CA PHE A 154 0.60 16.01 6.93
C PHE A 154 1.34 17.24 6.40
N GLU A 155 0.78 18.42 6.65
CA GLU A 155 1.32 19.72 6.22
C GLU A 155 2.16 20.40 7.30
N CYS A 156 2.30 19.80 8.49
CA CYS A 156 3.13 20.36 9.55
C CYS A 156 4.59 20.42 9.08
N SER A 157 5.18 21.62 9.18
CA SER A 157 6.59 21.87 8.93
C SER A 157 7.46 21.76 10.18
N GLU A 158 6.84 21.47 11.32
CA GLU A 158 7.48 21.41 12.64
C GLU A 158 7.01 20.18 13.40
N SER A 159 7.82 19.76 14.37
CA SER A 159 7.47 18.70 15.29
C SER A 159 6.42 19.20 16.29
N THR A 160 5.33 18.45 16.46
CA THR A 160 4.19 18.86 17.29
C THR A 160 3.70 17.70 18.16
N PRO A 161 3.41 17.93 19.46
CA PRO A 161 2.84 16.89 20.30
C PRO A 161 1.39 16.61 19.87
N PHE A 162 1.01 15.34 19.90
CA PHE A 162 -0.38 14.93 19.67
C PHE A 162 -0.81 13.86 20.67
N THR A 163 -2.10 13.56 20.68
CA THR A 163 -2.68 12.49 21.49
C THR A 163 -3.56 11.63 20.62
N LEU A 164 -3.31 10.32 20.65
CA LEU A 164 -4.11 9.34 19.96
C LEU A 164 -5.53 9.30 20.54
N LYS A 165 -6.50 9.18 19.63
CA LYS A 165 -7.92 9.14 19.98
C LYS A 165 -8.22 7.86 20.76
N PRO A 166 -8.72 7.93 22.01
CA PRO A 166 -9.01 6.74 22.82
C PRO A 166 -9.96 5.77 22.13
N GLU A 167 -10.89 6.27 21.31
CA GLU A 167 -11.88 5.48 20.59
C GLU A 167 -11.24 4.56 19.53
N LEU A 168 -10.08 4.94 19.00
CA LEU A 168 -9.31 4.12 18.05
C LEU A 168 -8.41 3.10 18.76
N LEU A 169 -8.06 3.35 20.02
CA LEU A 169 -7.25 2.44 20.84
C LEU A 169 -8.10 1.39 21.56
N ALA A 170 -9.30 1.76 22.01
CA ALA A 170 -10.19 0.89 22.79
C ALA A 170 -10.48 -0.50 22.17
N PRO A 171 -10.57 -0.65 20.83
CA PRO A 171 -10.78 -1.97 20.21
C PRO A 171 -9.54 -2.87 20.24
N LEU A 172 -8.34 -2.32 20.40
CA LEU A 172 -7.08 -3.08 20.38
C LEU A 172 -6.79 -3.64 21.77
N GLN A 173 -6.66 -4.97 21.86
CA GLN A 173 -6.15 -5.62 23.07
C GLN A 173 -4.66 -5.29 23.25
N GLU A 174 -4.10 -5.57 24.43
CA GLU A 174 -2.71 -5.20 24.76
C GLU A 174 -1.68 -5.71 23.73
N GLU A 175 -1.82 -6.95 23.25
CA GLU A 175 -0.93 -7.51 22.22
C GLU A 175 -1.11 -6.79 20.86
N ASP A 176 -2.34 -6.52 20.45
CA ASP A 176 -2.65 -5.86 19.18
C ASP A 176 -2.22 -4.39 19.21
N LEU A 177 -2.30 -3.75 20.38
CA LEU A 177 -1.79 -2.42 20.64
C LEU A 177 -0.26 -2.40 20.55
N ALA A 178 0.42 -3.39 21.12
CA ALA A 178 1.88 -3.51 21.01
C ALA A 178 2.33 -3.69 19.55
N ILE A 179 1.62 -4.50 18.76
CA ILE A 179 1.89 -4.64 17.31
C ILE A 179 1.70 -3.29 16.60
N THR A 180 0.60 -2.61 16.90
CA THR A 180 0.25 -1.31 16.30
C THR A 180 1.29 -0.24 16.65
N TYR A 181 1.72 -0.17 17.91
CA TYR A 181 2.72 0.80 18.34
C TYR A 181 4.08 0.50 17.73
N GLY A 182 4.48 -0.78 17.64
CA GLY A 182 5.70 -1.14 16.92
C GLY A 182 5.71 -0.70 15.45
N LEU A 183 4.56 -0.79 14.75
CA LEU A 183 4.46 -0.27 13.38
C LEU A 183 4.70 1.24 13.32
N LEU A 184 4.15 1.99 14.27
CA LEU A 184 4.30 3.45 14.37
C LEU A 184 5.70 3.88 14.81
N GLU A 185 6.33 3.14 15.72
CA GLU A 185 7.72 3.35 16.17
C GLU A 185 8.71 3.21 15.03
N GLU A 186 8.54 2.19 14.20
CA GLU A 186 9.35 1.97 13.01
C GLU A 186 9.09 3.02 11.91
N CYS A 187 7.97 3.75 11.99
CA CYS A 187 7.78 4.96 11.19
C CYS A 187 8.50 6.18 11.79
N GLY A 188 9.12 6.10 12.96
CA GLY A 188 9.83 7.20 13.61
C GLY A 188 9.00 7.98 14.63
N LEU A 189 7.83 7.48 15.05
CA LEU A 189 7.06 8.08 16.14
C LEU A 189 7.52 7.53 17.50
N GLU A 190 7.53 8.37 18.53
CA GLU A 190 7.77 7.91 19.90
C GLU A 190 6.48 7.33 20.47
N MET A 191 6.45 6.03 20.76
CA MET A 191 5.28 5.36 21.34
C MET A 191 5.59 4.82 22.73
N GLU A 192 4.58 4.83 23.59
CA GLU A 192 4.67 4.26 24.94
C GLU A 192 3.38 3.51 25.25
N LEU A 193 3.43 2.21 25.55
CA LEU A 193 2.23 1.36 25.70
C LEU A 193 1.18 1.92 26.69
N HIS A 194 1.62 2.65 27.71
CA HIS A 194 0.75 3.22 28.75
C HIS A 194 0.44 4.71 28.57
N SER A 195 0.82 5.29 27.44
CA SER A 195 0.56 6.69 27.10
C SER A 195 -0.06 6.79 25.70
N PRO A 196 -1.17 7.53 25.54
CA PRO A 196 -1.69 7.85 24.21
C PRO A 196 -0.97 9.04 23.58
N ARG A 197 0.02 9.63 24.25
CA ARG A 197 0.73 10.82 23.77
C ARG A 197 1.93 10.40 22.95
N SER A 198 2.18 11.18 21.90
CA SER A 198 3.33 11.03 21.04
C SER A 198 3.67 12.40 20.43
N THR A 199 4.74 12.44 19.67
CA THR A 199 5.24 13.64 19.02
C THR A 199 5.36 13.38 17.53
N TRP A 200 4.75 14.25 16.72
CA TRP A 200 4.89 14.22 15.28
C TRP A 200 6.34 14.52 14.90
N ASP A 201 6.93 13.66 14.09
CA ASP A 201 8.24 13.85 13.48
C ASP A 201 8.12 14.00 11.96
N LEU A 202 8.89 14.92 11.38
CA LEU A 202 8.84 15.17 9.93
C LEU A 202 9.36 13.98 9.12
N GLY A 203 10.30 13.22 9.69
CA GLY A 203 10.80 11.97 9.12
C GLY A 203 9.73 10.88 9.06
N ALA A 204 8.72 10.94 9.94
CA ALA A 204 7.65 9.96 9.98
C ALA A 204 6.64 10.07 8.84
N LYS A 205 6.57 11.22 8.16
CA LYS A 205 5.59 11.46 7.09
C LYS A 205 5.64 10.41 5.98
N LYS A 206 6.83 10.12 5.45
CA LYS A 206 7.01 9.16 4.35
C LYS A 206 6.66 7.73 4.77
N PRO A 207 7.26 7.15 5.82
CA PRO A 207 6.94 5.78 6.23
C PRO A 207 5.49 5.62 6.70
N LEU A 208 4.88 6.62 7.36
CA LEU A 208 3.46 6.57 7.70
C LEU A 208 2.56 6.60 6.45
N SER A 209 2.93 7.35 5.41
CA SER A 209 2.18 7.38 4.15
C SER A 209 2.24 6.01 3.44
N ALA A 210 3.40 5.38 3.42
CA ALA A 210 3.58 4.01 2.91
C ALA A 210 2.76 2.99 3.70
N LEU A 211 2.84 3.05 5.03
CA LEU A 211 2.06 2.20 5.93
C LEU A 211 0.55 2.42 5.72
N TYR A 212 0.09 3.66 5.58
CA TYR A 212 -1.31 3.99 5.31
C TYR A 212 -1.80 3.37 3.99
N GLY A 213 -1.03 3.50 2.91
CA GLY A 213 -1.36 2.90 1.61
C GLY A 213 -1.42 1.37 1.68
N ALA A 214 -0.41 0.74 2.28
CA ALA A 214 -0.36 -0.71 2.47
C ALA A 214 -1.55 -1.21 3.29
N LEU A 215 -1.85 -0.60 4.44
CA LEU A 215 -2.97 -0.97 5.30
C LEU A 215 -4.32 -0.82 4.59
N CYS A 216 -4.53 0.26 3.81
CA CYS A 216 -5.75 0.46 3.04
C CYS A 216 -5.98 -0.65 2.01
N VAL A 217 -4.97 -0.95 1.21
CA VAL A 217 -5.06 -1.98 0.16
C VAL A 217 -5.22 -3.38 0.76
N LEU A 218 -4.41 -3.72 1.77
CA LEU A 218 -4.50 -5.03 2.45
C LEU A 218 -5.84 -5.23 3.15
N GLN A 219 -6.39 -4.20 3.78
CA GLN A 219 -7.72 -4.25 4.37
C GLN A 219 -8.79 -4.51 3.30
N GLN A 220 -8.72 -3.84 2.15
CA GLN A 220 -9.69 -4.04 1.07
C GLN A 220 -9.57 -5.43 0.43
N LEU A 221 -8.36 -5.99 0.36
CA LEU A 221 -8.11 -7.37 -0.06
C LEU A 221 -8.69 -8.38 0.95
N ALA A 222 -8.68 -8.07 2.25
CA ALA A 222 -9.22 -8.93 3.31
C ALA A 222 -10.75 -8.96 3.38
N GLU A 223 -11.43 -7.96 2.82
CA GLU A 223 -12.91 -7.87 2.77
C GLU A 223 -13.55 -8.80 1.73
N ALA A 224 -12.75 -9.68 1.12
CA ALA A 224 -13.14 -10.64 0.07
C ALA A 224 -14.21 -11.65 0.49
#